data_AF-A0A5C5VCL3-F1
#
_entry.id   AF-A0A5C5VCL3-F1
#
_cell.length_a   1.000
_cell.length_b   1.000
_cell.length_c   1.000
_cell.angle_alpha   90.00
_cell.angle_beta   90.00
_cell.angle_gamma   90.00
#
_symmetry.space_group_name_H-M   'P 1'
#
loop_
_entity.id
_entity.type
_entity.pdbx_description
1 polymer ?
#
loop_
_entity_poly.entity_id
_entity_poly.type
_entity_poly.pdbx_seq_one_letter_code
_entity_poly.pdbx_strand_id
1 'polypeptide(L)'
;MKSLPTSPLWMIARVAACWLVCCVASAQLRVVSWNTNGGARDGTATVLEAIGLEEVNGIAKPIDVLSLQEQSGGDTQSIVDVLNGIYGAGIYAAAPVPTNAQSSGAGLPGLVYNTQTVDLLETIAFGSVNTSAQARSTLRYRLVPEGYHQRASFLVYSNHYKASTGGSNEARRLVEANALRSDLDAMNESQAAILSGDFNTYSSSEPGYHALLAPGPGQAFDPVASPGNWHDNSAFRALHTQSPATSPKFAGQVTGGIDDRFDFQLVTGELLDNEGLDLLAGSYRTFGNNGTHSLNGSITTGAGASPGVLAALESSSDHLPVVADYQVPAVLSFEAIPREYFTAPVGEPLAFRFTARNAADVAIDIAADELDLVLTAVGNSVGSGEITDTLLVSDGAVDYGFQVDTSTLGGKFLTVTAYGYHTAELSTLAWSQAGIVFEGDYNGDGSVDAADYTVWRENVGNDLYAMHNVAITWAEHESLPENRRTIGLPEYELWRDNYGRRLSDIVGAATAVPEPAAVALLLAGSLATGWRRREANPNRFPRSPEAQ
;
A
#
# COMPACT_ATOMS: atom_id res chain seq x y z
N MET A 1 50.07 -46.17 -34.79
CA MET A 1 49.24 -45.28 -35.63
C MET A 1 47.94 -45.97 -35.99
N LYS A 2 46.89 -45.81 -35.18
CA LYS A 2 45.50 -46.05 -35.58
C LYS A 2 44.63 -45.05 -34.82
N SER A 3 43.95 -44.24 -35.61
CA SER A 3 43.00 -43.19 -35.27
C SER A 3 41.74 -43.75 -34.60
N LEU A 4 41.27 -43.08 -33.55
CA LEU A 4 39.91 -43.22 -33.03
C LEU A 4 39.02 -42.13 -33.67
N PRO A 5 37.75 -42.43 -34.02
CA PRO A 5 36.87 -41.48 -34.68
C PRO A 5 36.22 -40.52 -33.68
N THR A 6 36.14 -39.24 -34.07
CA THR A 6 35.35 -38.19 -33.44
C THR A 6 33.88 -38.34 -33.81
N SER A 7 33.00 -38.41 -32.81
CA SER A 7 31.55 -38.32 -32.98
C SER A 7 31.11 -36.86 -33.15
N PRO A 8 30.17 -36.54 -34.07
CA PRO A 8 29.54 -35.24 -34.14
C PRO A 8 28.26 -35.23 -33.30
N LEU A 9 28.26 -34.47 -32.21
CA LEU A 9 27.04 -34.09 -31.49
C LEU A 9 26.35 -32.98 -32.27
N TRP A 10 25.18 -33.29 -32.83
CA TRP A 10 24.31 -32.34 -33.50
C TRP A 10 23.68 -31.38 -32.49
N MET A 11 23.82 -30.09 -32.79
CA MET A 11 23.10 -28.95 -32.22
C MET A 11 21.59 -29.19 -32.18
N ILE A 12 21.01 -29.20 -30.97
CA ILE A 12 19.63 -28.76 -30.76
C ILE A 12 19.75 -27.33 -30.24
N ALA A 13 19.48 -26.35 -31.11
CA ALA A 13 19.28 -24.98 -30.71
C ALA A 13 17.99 -24.91 -29.88
N ARG A 14 18.12 -24.95 -28.55
CA ARG A 14 17.05 -24.48 -27.66
C ARG A 14 17.09 -22.96 -27.67
N VAL A 15 16.11 -22.36 -28.33
CA VAL A 15 15.70 -20.98 -28.04
C VAL A 15 15.27 -20.99 -26.57
N ALA A 16 16.17 -20.59 -25.68
CA ALA A 16 15.79 -20.20 -24.35
C ALA A 16 15.04 -18.87 -24.49
N ALA A 17 13.72 -18.95 -24.58
CA ALA A 17 12.88 -17.83 -24.18
C ALA A 17 13.25 -17.55 -22.72
N CYS A 18 14.08 -16.52 -22.49
CA CYS A 18 14.20 -15.93 -21.18
C CYS A 18 12.79 -15.45 -20.83
N TRP A 19 12.10 -16.23 -20.00
CA TRP A 19 11.08 -15.69 -19.14
C TRP A 19 11.79 -14.67 -18.26
N LEU A 20 11.83 -13.43 -18.71
CA LEU A 20 11.83 -12.30 -17.81
C LEU A 20 10.55 -12.49 -17.00
N VAL A 21 10.68 -13.14 -15.84
CA VAL A 21 9.80 -12.85 -14.72
C VAL A 21 10.14 -11.41 -14.39
N CYS A 22 9.50 -10.48 -15.10
CA CYS A 22 9.40 -9.13 -14.63
C CYS A 22 8.77 -9.29 -13.25
N CYS A 23 9.44 -8.83 -12.19
CA CYS A 23 8.73 -8.56 -10.95
C CYS A 23 7.61 -7.60 -11.35
N VAL A 24 6.39 -8.12 -11.47
CA VAL A 24 5.23 -7.29 -11.77
C VAL A 24 4.94 -6.63 -10.44
N ALA A 25 5.01 -5.31 -10.41
CA ALA A 25 4.77 -4.55 -9.20
C ALA A 25 3.44 -5.01 -8.55
N SER A 26 3.51 -5.44 -7.29
CA SER A 26 2.47 -6.26 -6.69
C SER A 26 1.40 -5.46 -5.94
N ALA A 27 1.68 -4.19 -5.60
CA ALA A 27 0.93 -3.53 -4.53
C ALA A 27 -0.37 -2.85 -5.00
N GLN A 28 -0.37 -2.13 -6.12
CA GLN A 28 -1.59 -1.45 -6.63
C GLN A 28 -2.76 -2.43 -6.83
N LEU A 29 -4.00 -2.05 -6.56
CA LEU A 29 -5.12 -3.01 -6.56
C LEU A 29 -6.15 -2.75 -7.66
N ARG A 30 -6.52 -3.79 -8.40
CA ARG A 30 -7.67 -3.85 -9.30
C ARG A 30 -8.76 -4.71 -8.68
N VAL A 31 -9.86 -4.07 -8.28
CA VAL A 31 -11.03 -4.74 -7.69
C VAL A 31 -12.15 -4.78 -8.72
N VAL A 32 -12.75 -5.96 -8.87
CA VAL A 32 -13.83 -6.22 -9.82
C VAL A 32 -15.03 -6.80 -9.09
N SER A 33 -16.22 -6.30 -9.40
CA SER A 33 -17.49 -6.91 -9.01
C SER A 33 -18.16 -7.50 -10.25
N TRP A 34 -18.65 -8.75 -10.17
CA TRP A 34 -19.23 -9.42 -11.33
C TRP A 34 -20.30 -10.45 -10.97
N ASN A 35 -21.55 -10.19 -11.38
CA ASN A 35 -22.61 -11.19 -11.33
C ASN A 35 -22.54 -12.10 -12.56
N THR A 36 -22.07 -13.32 -12.35
CA THR A 36 -21.94 -14.36 -13.38
C THR A 36 -23.09 -15.37 -13.36
N ASN A 37 -24.05 -15.30 -12.42
CA ASN A 37 -25.12 -16.31 -12.31
C ASN A 37 -24.57 -17.75 -12.21
N GLY A 38 -23.53 -17.96 -11.40
CA GLY A 38 -22.85 -19.26 -11.22
C GLY A 38 -21.40 -19.28 -11.74
N GLY A 39 -20.88 -20.47 -12.03
CA GLY A 39 -19.47 -20.68 -12.37
C GLY A 39 -19.05 -20.25 -13.77
N ALA A 40 -17.81 -20.58 -14.12
CA ALA A 40 -17.19 -20.28 -15.41
C ALA A 40 -17.95 -20.91 -16.59
N ARG A 41 -18.03 -20.15 -17.68
CA ARG A 41 -18.60 -20.54 -18.98
C ARG A 41 -17.71 -20.16 -20.16
N ASP A 42 -18.08 -20.61 -21.35
CA ASP A 42 -17.48 -20.15 -22.60
C ASP A 42 -17.51 -18.61 -22.70
N GLY A 43 -16.33 -18.02 -22.90
CA GLY A 43 -16.12 -16.57 -22.89
C GLY A 43 -15.56 -16.01 -21.58
N THR A 44 -15.68 -16.72 -20.45
CA THR A 44 -15.20 -16.25 -19.14
C THR A 44 -13.71 -15.90 -19.17
N ALA A 45 -12.88 -16.77 -19.76
CA ALA A 45 -11.45 -16.53 -19.91
C ALA A 45 -11.16 -15.27 -20.72
N THR A 46 -11.88 -15.08 -21.83
CA THR A 46 -11.75 -13.89 -22.68
C THR A 46 -12.10 -12.59 -21.94
N VAL A 47 -13.15 -12.61 -21.11
CA VAL A 47 -13.53 -11.45 -20.30
C VAL A 47 -12.47 -11.14 -19.24
N LEU A 48 -12.04 -12.15 -18.47
CA LEU A 48 -11.07 -11.97 -17.38
C LEU A 48 -9.68 -11.57 -17.89
N GLU A 49 -9.24 -12.11 -19.03
CA GLU A 49 -8.02 -11.69 -19.70
C GLU A 49 -8.14 -10.25 -20.23
N ALA A 50 -9.27 -9.89 -20.83
CA ALA A 50 -9.49 -8.54 -21.35
C ALA A 50 -9.55 -7.47 -20.25
N ILE A 51 -10.12 -7.78 -19.07
CA ILE A 51 -10.04 -6.90 -17.91
C ILE A 51 -8.57 -6.71 -17.48
N GLY A 52 -7.76 -7.77 -17.53
CA GLY A 52 -6.35 -7.70 -17.18
C GLY A 52 -5.51 -6.84 -18.15
N LEU A 53 -5.87 -6.87 -19.42
CA LEU A 53 -5.17 -6.15 -20.50
C LEU A 53 -5.66 -4.71 -20.70
N GLU A 54 -6.79 -4.33 -20.09
CA GLU A 54 -7.32 -2.98 -20.23
C GLU A 54 -6.45 -1.98 -19.46
N GLU A 55 -5.92 -1.01 -20.20
CA GLU A 55 -5.12 0.09 -19.66
C GLU A 55 -6.01 1.29 -19.29
N VAL A 56 -6.05 1.63 -18.00
CA VAL A 56 -6.72 2.82 -17.46
C VAL A 56 -5.76 3.52 -16.52
N ASN A 57 -5.62 4.84 -16.63
CA ASN A 57 -4.61 5.62 -15.88
C ASN A 57 -3.17 5.09 -16.04
N GLY A 58 -2.84 4.50 -17.20
CA GLY A 58 -1.54 3.86 -17.44
C GLY A 58 -1.39 2.48 -16.76
N ILE A 59 -2.46 1.93 -16.18
CA ILE A 59 -2.48 0.64 -15.48
C ILE A 59 -3.18 -0.42 -16.34
N ALA A 60 -2.39 -1.37 -16.84
CA ALA A 60 -2.87 -2.64 -17.36
C ALA A 60 -2.31 -3.78 -16.48
N LYS A 61 -3.17 -4.41 -15.69
CA LYS A 61 -2.76 -5.50 -14.80
C LYS A 61 -3.88 -6.52 -14.54
N PRO A 62 -3.53 -7.76 -14.17
CA PRO A 62 -4.51 -8.76 -13.73
C PRO A 62 -5.37 -8.28 -12.57
N ILE A 63 -6.53 -8.91 -12.40
CA ILE A 63 -7.45 -8.63 -11.28
C ILE A 63 -6.79 -9.07 -9.97
N ASP A 64 -6.86 -8.24 -8.92
CA ASP A 64 -6.36 -8.62 -7.59
C ASP A 64 -7.48 -9.20 -6.73
N VAL A 65 -8.68 -8.62 -6.82
CA VAL A 65 -9.86 -9.04 -6.08
C VAL A 65 -11.08 -9.10 -7.00
N LEU A 66 -11.73 -10.25 -7.08
CA LEU A 66 -12.95 -10.47 -7.85
C LEU A 66 -14.09 -10.90 -6.92
N SER A 67 -15.01 -9.97 -6.68
CA SER A 67 -16.25 -10.16 -5.92
C SER A 67 -17.37 -10.68 -6.83
N LEU A 68 -17.82 -11.91 -6.59
CA LEU A 68 -18.77 -12.64 -7.42
C LEU A 68 -20.14 -12.73 -6.77
N GLN A 69 -21.19 -12.77 -7.57
CA GLN A 69 -22.57 -13.03 -7.13
C GLN A 69 -23.08 -14.35 -7.73
N GLU A 70 -24.08 -14.95 -7.07
CA GLU A 70 -24.78 -16.17 -7.53
C GLU A 70 -23.93 -17.44 -7.58
N GLN A 71 -22.96 -17.56 -6.68
CA GLN A 71 -22.06 -18.71 -6.60
C GLN A 71 -22.68 -19.85 -5.78
N SER A 72 -22.47 -21.09 -6.24
CA SER A 72 -22.90 -22.31 -5.54
C SER A 72 -21.92 -23.46 -5.75
N GLY A 73 -21.78 -24.35 -4.76
CA GLY A 73 -20.93 -25.54 -4.89
C GLY A 73 -19.50 -25.22 -5.35
N GLY A 74 -19.13 -25.65 -6.56
CA GLY A 74 -17.81 -25.44 -7.16
C GLY A 74 -17.68 -24.20 -8.07
N ASP A 75 -18.70 -23.35 -8.13
CA ASP A 75 -18.76 -22.22 -9.08
C ASP A 75 -17.57 -21.26 -8.93
N THR A 76 -17.32 -20.73 -7.72
CA THR A 76 -16.18 -19.84 -7.45
C THR A 76 -14.85 -20.50 -7.82
N GLN A 77 -14.69 -21.80 -7.54
CA GLN A 77 -13.47 -22.53 -7.87
C GLN A 77 -13.27 -22.65 -9.38
N SER A 78 -14.34 -22.81 -10.17
CA SER A 78 -14.20 -22.84 -11.63
C SER A 78 -13.68 -21.51 -12.20
N ILE A 79 -13.98 -20.37 -11.57
CA ILE A 79 -13.43 -19.05 -11.94
C ILE A 79 -11.95 -18.96 -11.56
N VAL A 80 -11.56 -19.48 -10.39
CA VAL A 80 -10.15 -19.62 -9.98
C VAL A 80 -9.37 -20.43 -11.01
N ASP A 81 -9.92 -21.55 -11.47
CA ASP A 81 -9.26 -22.43 -12.44
C ASP A 81 -9.02 -21.71 -13.78
N VAL A 82 -9.96 -20.86 -14.21
CA VAL A 82 -9.78 -20.00 -15.40
C VAL A 82 -8.67 -18.98 -15.19
N LEU A 83 -8.69 -18.24 -14.08
CA LEU A 83 -7.66 -17.23 -13.78
C LEU A 83 -6.26 -17.84 -13.66
N ASN A 84 -6.16 -18.99 -13.00
CA ASN A 84 -4.91 -19.75 -12.91
C ASN A 84 -4.47 -20.33 -14.27
N GLY A 85 -5.42 -20.62 -15.18
CA GLY A 85 -5.11 -20.97 -16.56
C GLY A 85 -4.53 -19.82 -17.38
N ILE A 86 -4.95 -18.59 -17.11
CA ILE A 86 -4.46 -17.37 -17.80
C ILE A 86 -3.12 -16.93 -17.22
N TYR A 87 -3.03 -16.79 -15.90
CA TYR A 87 -1.93 -16.10 -15.21
C TYR A 87 -0.92 -17.02 -14.53
N GLY A 88 -1.20 -18.32 -14.44
CA GLY A 88 -0.31 -19.32 -13.84
C GLY A 88 -0.96 -20.07 -12.68
N ALA A 89 -0.59 -21.34 -12.51
CA ALA A 89 -1.17 -22.20 -11.49
C ALA A 89 -0.84 -21.71 -10.07
N GLY A 90 -1.87 -21.61 -9.21
CA GLY A 90 -1.72 -21.25 -7.80
C GLY A 90 -1.60 -19.75 -7.52
N ILE A 91 -1.77 -18.90 -8.54
CA ILE A 91 -1.78 -17.44 -8.36
C ILE A 91 -3.07 -17.00 -7.66
N TYR A 92 -4.20 -17.55 -8.06
CA TYR A 92 -5.52 -17.22 -7.54
C TYR A 92 -6.06 -18.29 -6.60
N ALA A 93 -6.82 -17.84 -5.60
CA ALA A 93 -7.56 -18.69 -4.66
C ALA A 93 -8.99 -18.18 -4.47
N ALA A 94 -9.91 -19.10 -4.15
CA ALA A 94 -11.25 -18.76 -3.69
C ALA A 94 -11.23 -18.52 -2.17
N ALA A 95 -11.85 -17.44 -1.72
CA ALA A 95 -12.11 -17.23 -0.31
C ALA A 95 -13.09 -18.30 0.22
N PRO A 96 -12.89 -18.84 1.44
CA PRO A 96 -13.76 -19.87 1.98
C PRO A 96 -15.17 -19.31 2.25
N VAL A 97 -16.19 -20.12 1.95
CA VAL A 97 -17.58 -19.78 2.30
C VAL A 97 -17.82 -20.13 3.77
N PRO A 98 -18.21 -19.17 4.64
CA PRO A 98 -18.50 -19.45 6.04
C PRO A 98 -19.63 -20.49 6.18
N THR A 99 -19.49 -21.41 7.13
CA THR A 99 -20.45 -22.51 7.32
C THR A 99 -21.86 -22.06 7.70
N ASN A 100 -21.98 -20.85 8.25
CA ASN A 100 -23.24 -20.22 8.62
C ASN A 100 -23.86 -19.37 7.48
N ALA A 101 -23.21 -19.27 6.30
CA ALA A 101 -23.77 -18.57 5.16
C ALA A 101 -25.01 -19.28 4.63
N GLN A 102 -26.07 -18.52 4.34
CA GLN A 102 -27.35 -19.05 3.89
C GLN A 102 -27.84 -18.34 2.64
N SER A 103 -28.59 -19.06 1.81
CA SER A 103 -29.28 -18.50 0.65
C SER A 103 -30.66 -19.12 0.53
N SER A 104 -31.65 -18.30 0.15
CA SER A 104 -33.01 -18.74 -0.19
C SER A 104 -33.20 -18.99 -1.69
N GLY A 105 -32.15 -18.81 -2.50
CA GLY A 105 -32.15 -18.98 -3.95
C GLY A 105 -31.09 -18.11 -4.63
N ALA A 106 -30.74 -18.44 -5.88
CA ALA A 106 -29.73 -17.72 -6.69
C ALA A 106 -28.35 -17.60 -5.99
N GLY A 107 -27.90 -18.71 -5.39
CA GLY A 107 -26.56 -18.82 -4.82
C GLY A 107 -26.23 -17.88 -3.66
N LEU A 108 -24.95 -17.87 -3.29
CA LEU A 108 -24.32 -16.95 -2.35
C LEU A 108 -23.39 -15.99 -3.12
N PRO A 109 -22.97 -14.89 -2.50
CA PRO A 109 -21.77 -14.19 -2.97
C PRO A 109 -20.52 -15.09 -2.88
N GLY A 110 -19.46 -14.71 -3.58
CA GLY A 110 -18.15 -15.36 -3.53
C GLY A 110 -17.02 -14.36 -3.75
N LEU A 111 -15.78 -14.77 -3.49
CA LEU A 111 -14.62 -13.93 -3.76
C LEU A 111 -13.45 -14.78 -4.24
N VAL A 112 -12.80 -14.31 -5.31
CA VAL A 112 -11.53 -14.82 -5.80
C VAL A 112 -10.49 -13.73 -5.60
N TYR A 113 -9.28 -14.10 -5.17
CA TYR A 113 -8.21 -13.13 -4.95
C TYR A 113 -6.87 -13.66 -5.44
N ASN A 114 -6.00 -12.75 -5.84
CA ASN A 114 -4.62 -13.03 -6.23
C ASN A 114 -3.75 -13.12 -4.96
N THR A 115 -3.25 -14.32 -4.68
CA THR A 115 -2.45 -14.63 -3.48
C THR A 115 -1.06 -14.01 -3.49
N GLN A 116 -0.63 -13.39 -4.59
CA GLN A 116 0.65 -12.70 -4.68
C GLN A 116 0.54 -11.20 -4.36
N THR A 117 -0.68 -10.65 -4.34
CA THR A 117 -0.93 -9.21 -4.23
C THR A 117 -1.76 -8.86 -3.01
N VAL A 118 -2.60 -9.78 -2.51
CA VAL A 118 -3.38 -9.60 -1.30
C VAL A 118 -3.45 -10.87 -0.45
N ASP A 119 -3.42 -10.65 0.84
CA ASP A 119 -3.61 -11.66 1.88
C ASP A 119 -5.05 -11.61 2.41
N LEU A 120 -5.67 -12.79 2.57
CA LEU A 120 -7.01 -12.92 3.16
C LEU A 120 -6.90 -13.18 4.66
N LEU A 121 -7.33 -12.21 5.46
CA LEU A 121 -7.26 -12.26 6.92
C LEU A 121 -8.52 -12.86 7.55
N GLU A 122 -9.69 -12.54 7.02
CA GLU A 122 -10.97 -12.97 7.59
C GLU A 122 -12.05 -13.10 6.51
N THR A 123 -12.97 -14.06 6.69
CA THR A 123 -14.24 -14.09 5.98
C THR A 123 -15.38 -14.31 6.97
N ILE A 124 -16.42 -13.49 6.88
CA ILE A 124 -17.63 -13.66 7.67
C ILE A 124 -18.88 -13.66 6.79
N ALA A 125 -19.92 -14.32 7.27
CA ALA A 125 -21.26 -14.26 6.72
C ALA A 125 -22.20 -13.71 7.78
N PHE A 126 -23.03 -12.73 7.42
CA PHE A 126 -23.95 -12.11 8.35
C PHE A 126 -25.32 -11.80 7.74
N GLY A 127 -26.22 -11.41 8.64
CA GLY A 127 -27.61 -11.10 8.40
C GLY A 127 -28.52 -12.33 8.34
N SER A 128 -29.84 -12.09 8.27
CA SER A 128 -30.87 -13.12 8.43
C SER A 128 -31.58 -13.40 7.10
N VAL A 129 -31.56 -14.66 6.67
CA VAL A 129 -32.15 -15.09 5.41
C VAL A 129 -33.55 -15.65 5.61
N ASN A 130 -34.56 -15.00 5.03
CA ASN A 130 -35.95 -15.47 4.99
C ASN A 130 -36.78 -14.68 3.96
N THR A 131 -38.08 -14.95 3.88
CA THR A 131 -38.98 -14.33 2.88
C THR A 131 -39.27 -12.84 3.13
N SER A 132 -38.96 -12.32 4.32
CA SER A 132 -39.19 -10.93 4.74
C SER A 132 -37.91 -10.15 5.07
N ALA A 133 -36.74 -10.80 5.00
CA ALA A 133 -35.43 -10.21 5.26
C ALA A 133 -34.50 -10.39 4.04
N GLN A 134 -33.22 -10.64 4.26
CA GLN A 134 -32.26 -10.83 3.18
C GLN A 134 -32.59 -12.07 2.35
N ALA A 135 -32.33 -12.03 1.05
CA ALA A 135 -32.51 -13.21 0.19
C ALA A 135 -31.34 -14.20 0.32
N ARG A 136 -30.17 -13.70 0.68
CA ARG A 136 -28.97 -14.47 1.04
C ARG A 136 -28.10 -13.67 2.01
N SER A 137 -27.19 -14.37 2.69
CA SER A 137 -26.21 -13.73 3.56
C SER A 137 -25.30 -12.79 2.77
N THR A 138 -24.98 -11.64 3.34
CA THR A 138 -23.88 -10.81 2.87
C THR A 138 -22.57 -11.46 3.33
N LEU A 139 -21.59 -11.52 2.44
CA LEU A 139 -20.23 -11.97 2.79
C LEU A 139 -19.30 -10.76 2.87
N ARG A 140 -18.49 -10.71 3.93
CA ARG A 140 -17.46 -9.70 4.14
C ARG A 140 -16.11 -10.38 4.23
N TYR A 141 -15.15 -9.81 3.52
CA TYR A 141 -13.77 -10.25 3.46
C TYR A 141 -12.87 -9.15 4.02
N ARG A 142 -11.94 -9.49 4.91
CA ARG A 142 -10.87 -8.58 5.34
C ARG A 142 -9.60 -8.97 4.62
N LEU A 143 -9.10 -8.05 3.80
CA LEU A 143 -7.93 -8.24 2.96
C LEU A 143 -6.83 -7.26 3.39
N VAL A 144 -5.58 -7.58 3.11
CA VAL A 144 -4.44 -6.66 3.25
C VAL A 144 -3.54 -6.82 2.02
N PRO A 145 -2.99 -5.74 1.45
CA PRO A 145 -1.98 -5.87 0.40
C PRO A 145 -0.80 -6.74 0.87
N GLU A 146 -0.32 -7.64 0.03
CA GLU A 146 0.82 -8.51 0.33
C GLU A 146 2.05 -7.66 0.65
N GLY A 147 2.77 -8.00 1.73
CA GLY A 147 3.93 -7.23 2.19
C GLY A 147 3.61 -5.99 3.04
N TYR A 148 2.32 -5.69 3.30
CA TYR A 148 1.91 -4.58 4.14
C TYR A 148 1.52 -5.02 5.56
N HIS A 149 1.69 -4.13 6.53
CA HIS A 149 1.16 -4.34 7.89
C HIS A 149 -0.38 -4.41 7.87
N GLN A 150 -1.00 -5.21 8.74
CA GLN A 150 -2.47 -5.35 8.87
C GLN A 150 -3.26 -4.05 9.11
N ARG A 151 -2.57 -2.93 9.35
CA ARG A 151 -3.19 -1.59 9.45
C ARG A 151 -3.63 -1.07 8.08
N ALA A 152 -2.99 -1.51 7.01
CA ALA A 152 -3.43 -1.28 5.63
C ALA A 152 -4.55 -2.25 5.20
N SER A 153 -5.21 -2.94 6.15
CA SER A 153 -6.29 -3.84 5.80
C SER A 153 -7.57 -3.10 5.45
N PHE A 154 -8.30 -3.65 4.48
CA PHE A 154 -9.56 -3.11 3.99
C PHE A 154 -10.62 -4.20 3.94
N LEU A 155 -11.87 -3.79 3.87
CA LEU A 155 -13.01 -4.68 3.76
C LEU A 155 -13.55 -4.71 2.34
N VAL A 156 -13.95 -5.89 1.89
CA VAL A 156 -14.80 -6.05 0.71
C VAL A 156 -16.08 -6.73 1.14
N TYR A 157 -17.21 -6.06 0.97
CA TYR A 157 -18.53 -6.67 1.08
C TYR A 157 -18.95 -7.12 -0.30
N SER A 158 -19.34 -8.38 -0.43
CA SER A 158 -19.97 -8.92 -1.65
C SER A 158 -21.46 -9.11 -1.42
N ASN A 159 -22.26 -8.39 -2.20
CA ASN A 159 -23.69 -8.25 -2.01
C ASN A 159 -24.47 -8.79 -3.21
N HIS A 160 -25.62 -9.39 -2.93
CA HIS A 160 -26.63 -9.70 -3.93
C HIS A 160 -28.00 -9.44 -3.31
N TYR A 161 -28.51 -8.22 -3.48
CA TYR A 161 -29.74 -7.75 -2.82
C TYR A 161 -30.99 -8.29 -3.49
N LYS A 162 -32.12 -8.22 -2.80
CA LYS A 162 -33.41 -8.72 -3.30
C LYS A 162 -33.74 -8.13 -4.68
N ALA A 163 -33.86 -9.02 -5.66
CA ALA A 163 -34.25 -8.70 -7.03
C ALA A 163 -35.73 -8.29 -7.18
N SER A 164 -36.09 -7.86 -8.40
CA SER A 164 -37.43 -7.43 -8.83
C SER A 164 -37.88 -6.06 -8.34
N THR A 165 -38.83 -5.47 -9.06
CA THR A 165 -39.41 -4.14 -8.82
C THR A 165 -40.47 -4.11 -7.71
N GLY A 166 -40.78 -2.92 -7.20
CA GLY A 166 -41.93 -2.65 -6.34
C GLY A 166 -41.61 -2.61 -4.86
N GLY A 167 -42.42 -1.85 -4.11
CA GLY A 167 -42.11 -1.43 -2.74
C GLY A 167 -41.83 -2.55 -1.73
N SER A 168 -42.39 -3.75 -1.91
CA SER A 168 -42.07 -4.90 -1.05
C SER A 168 -40.63 -5.40 -1.25
N ASN A 169 -40.11 -5.33 -2.48
CA ASN A 169 -38.73 -5.71 -2.79
C ASN A 169 -37.77 -4.61 -2.34
N GLU A 170 -38.11 -3.34 -2.56
CA GLU A 170 -37.36 -2.18 -2.05
C GLU A 170 -37.23 -2.21 -0.51
N ALA A 171 -38.30 -2.56 0.20
CA ALA A 171 -38.28 -2.71 1.66
C ALA A 171 -37.35 -3.85 2.12
N ARG A 172 -37.22 -4.93 1.33
CA ARG A 172 -36.27 -6.01 1.62
C ARG A 172 -34.82 -5.58 1.35
N ARG A 173 -34.58 -4.83 0.27
CA ARG A 173 -33.26 -4.22 0.01
C ARG A 173 -32.86 -3.24 1.13
N LEU A 174 -33.82 -2.52 1.71
CA LEU A 174 -33.57 -1.70 2.91
C LEU A 174 -33.16 -2.54 4.13
N VAL A 175 -33.75 -3.72 4.35
CA VAL A 175 -33.31 -4.64 5.42
C VAL A 175 -31.86 -5.11 5.17
N GLU A 176 -31.53 -5.42 3.92
CA GLU A 176 -30.17 -5.81 3.52
C GLU A 176 -29.16 -4.67 3.73
N ALA A 177 -29.49 -3.45 3.30
CA ALA A 177 -28.70 -2.25 3.52
C ALA A 177 -28.47 -1.97 5.01
N ASN A 178 -29.52 -2.02 5.82
CA ASN A 178 -29.43 -1.78 7.27
C ASN A 178 -28.58 -2.85 7.98
N ALA A 179 -28.61 -4.10 7.53
CA ALA A 179 -27.75 -5.14 8.08
C ALA A 179 -26.27 -4.88 7.76
N LEU A 180 -25.96 -4.45 6.54
CA LEU A 180 -24.61 -4.05 6.15
C LEU A 180 -24.15 -2.84 6.98
N ARG A 181 -24.96 -1.79 7.06
CA ARG A 181 -24.70 -0.62 7.89
C ARG A 181 -24.44 -1.01 9.34
N SER A 182 -25.30 -1.83 9.94
CA SER A 182 -25.10 -2.28 11.32
C SER A 182 -23.77 -3.00 11.55
N ASP A 183 -23.25 -3.73 10.56
CA ASP A 183 -21.94 -4.38 10.64
C ASP A 183 -20.80 -3.38 10.50
N LEU A 184 -20.88 -2.48 9.52
CA LEU A 184 -19.83 -1.49 9.25
C LEU A 184 -19.77 -0.39 10.32
N ASP A 185 -20.91 0.15 10.75
CA ASP A 185 -21.02 1.16 11.80
C ASP A 185 -20.41 0.65 13.13
N ALA A 186 -20.48 -0.67 13.39
CA ALA A 186 -19.91 -1.29 14.59
C ALA A 186 -18.37 -1.30 14.59
N MET A 187 -17.73 -1.03 13.44
CA MET A 187 -16.27 -1.00 13.30
C MET A 187 -15.65 0.39 13.44
N ASN A 188 -16.45 1.42 13.76
CA ASN A 188 -16.05 2.85 13.88
C ASN A 188 -15.56 3.52 12.58
N GLU A 189 -15.33 4.84 12.63
CA GLU A 189 -14.97 5.74 11.51
C GLU A 189 -13.50 5.59 11.05
N SER A 190 -12.98 4.39 10.89
CA SER A 190 -11.58 4.18 10.49
C SER A 190 -11.38 2.93 9.64
N GLN A 191 -12.41 2.51 8.92
CA GLN A 191 -12.38 1.25 8.19
C GLN A 191 -12.66 1.49 6.70
N ALA A 192 -11.59 1.50 5.92
CA ALA A 192 -11.66 1.41 4.46
C ALA A 192 -12.49 0.19 4.05
N ALA A 193 -13.60 0.42 3.34
CA ALA A 193 -14.49 -0.63 2.88
C ALA A 193 -15.04 -0.39 1.48
N ILE A 194 -15.06 -1.45 0.67
CA ILE A 194 -15.64 -1.52 -0.66
C ILE A 194 -16.93 -2.36 -0.57
N LEU A 195 -18.06 -1.72 -0.79
CA LEU A 195 -19.39 -2.32 -0.81
C LEU A 195 -19.72 -2.67 -2.26
N SER A 196 -19.36 -3.89 -2.65
CA SER A 196 -19.48 -4.37 -4.02
C SER A 196 -20.66 -5.31 -4.23
N GLY A 197 -21.14 -5.43 -5.47
CA GLY A 197 -22.06 -6.46 -5.89
C GLY A 197 -23.28 -5.94 -6.63
N ASP A 198 -24.27 -6.83 -6.79
CA ASP A 198 -25.56 -6.57 -7.41
C ASP A 198 -26.56 -6.10 -6.34
N PHE A 199 -26.87 -4.80 -6.35
CA PHE A 199 -27.80 -4.18 -5.42
C PHE A 199 -29.25 -4.24 -5.90
N ASN A 200 -29.53 -4.69 -7.13
CA ASN A 200 -30.88 -4.77 -7.72
C ASN A 200 -31.73 -3.49 -7.50
N THR A 201 -31.06 -2.33 -7.48
CA THR A 201 -31.66 -1.04 -7.14
C THR A 201 -31.88 -0.24 -8.41
N TYR A 202 -33.13 0.16 -8.68
CA TYR A 202 -33.53 0.80 -9.94
C TYR A 202 -33.27 2.31 -9.96
N SER A 203 -33.19 2.94 -8.79
CA SER A 203 -32.94 4.37 -8.68
C SER A 203 -32.23 4.74 -7.38
N SER A 204 -31.55 5.88 -7.39
CA SER A 204 -30.96 6.46 -6.18
C SER A 204 -32.00 6.95 -5.15
N SER A 205 -33.30 6.85 -5.45
CA SER A 205 -34.39 7.21 -4.54
C SER A 205 -34.85 6.06 -3.65
N GLU A 206 -34.33 4.84 -3.89
CA GLU A 206 -34.70 3.70 -3.08
C GLU A 206 -34.20 3.83 -1.63
N PRO A 207 -35.01 3.46 -0.62
CA PRO A 207 -34.63 3.60 0.78
C PRO A 207 -33.33 2.87 1.13
N GLY A 208 -33.08 1.69 0.52
CA GLY A 208 -31.85 0.93 0.76
C GLY A 208 -30.59 1.68 0.32
N TYR A 209 -30.63 2.34 -0.85
CA TYR A 209 -29.51 3.16 -1.33
C TYR A 209 -29.27 4.36 -0.41
N HIS A 210 -30.34 5.04 0.03
CA HIS A 210 -30.23 6.12 1.01
C HIS A 210 -29.64 5.68 2.35
N ALA A 211 -30.00 4.48 2.83
CA ALA A 211 -29.45 3.94 4.07
C ALA A 211 -27.93 3.69 3.98
N LEU A 212 -27.44 3.23 2.81
CA LEU A 212 -26.01 3.01 2.59
C LEU A 212 -25.20 4.32 2.61
N LEU A 213 -25.75 5.39 2.04
CA LEU A 213 -25.11 6.70 1.90
C LEU A 213 -25.38 7.65 3.09
N ALA A 214 -26.17 7.22 4.08
CA ALA A 214 -26.55 8.05 5.20
C ALA A 214 -25.32 8.46 6.04
N PRO A 215 -25.24 9.72 6.53
CA PRO A 215 -24.16 10.16 7.41
C PRO A 215 -24.07 9.35 8.70
N GLY A 216 -22.84 9.03 9.11
CA GLY A 216 -22.52 8.29 10.33
C GLY A 216 -21.32 7.36 10.14
N PRO A 217 -20.90 6.63 11.19
CA PRO A 217 -19.80 5.69 11.12
C PRO A 217 -19.97 4.72 9.97
N GLY A 218 -18.98 4.55 9.09
CA GLY A 218 -19.10 3.66 7.93
C GLY A 218 -19.91 4.21 6.75
N GLN A 219 -20.20 5.53 6.70
CA GLN A 219 -20.84 6.19 5.54
C GLN A 219 -20.21 5.72 4.22
N ALA A 220 -21.03 5.19 3.30
CA ALA A 220 -20.57 4.86 1.96
C ALA A 220 -20.90 6.01 0.99
N PHE A 221 -20.14 6.09 -0.08
CA PHE A 221 -20.25 7.05 -1.15
C PHE A 221 -20.29 6.30 -2.48
N ASP A 222 -21.06 6.84 -3.43
CA ASP A 222 -21.05 6.38 -4.81
C ASP A 222 -19.98 7.18 -5.58
N PRO A 223 -18.86 6.55 -5.99
CA PRO A 223 -17.76 7.27 -6.66
C PRO A 223 -18.19 7.98 -7.95
N VAL A 224 -19.24 7.48 -8.59
CA VAL A 224 -19.75 8.06 -9.85
C VAL A 224 -20.66 9.26 -9.59
N ALA A 225 -21.16 9.42 -8.36
CA ALA A 225 -22.01 10.52 -7.92
C ALA A 225 -23.15 10.86 -8.89
N SER A 226 -23.80 9.82 -9.44
CA SER A 226 -24.80 9.94 -10.51
C SER A 226 -26.21 9.52 -10.04
N PRO A 227 -26.84 10.26 -9.09
CA PRO A 227 -28.17 9.95 -8.61
C PRO A 227 -29.22 10.15 -9.70
N GLY A 228 -30.23 9.30 -9.72
CA GLY A 228 -31.36 9.39 -10.63
C GLY A 228 -32.13 8.08 -10.73
N ASN A 229 -33.03 8.02 -11.72
CA ASN A 229 -33.68 6.77 -12.12
C ASN A 229 -32.81 6.12 -13.21
N TRP A 230 -32.14 5.02 -12.86
CA TRP A 230 -31.24 4.31 -13.77
C TRP A 230 -32.01 3.40 -14.73
N HIS A 231 -33.24 3.03 -14.38
CA HIS A 231 -34.06 2.11 -15.15
C HIS A 231 -34.55 2.66 -16.48
N ASP A 232 -34.29 1.90 -17.55
CA ASP A 232 -34.67 2.20 -18.95
C ASP A 232 -34.35 3.65 -19.34
N ASN A 233 -33.18 4.13 -18.89
CA ASN A 233 -32.84 5.53 -19.00
C ASN A 233 -31.54 5.76 -19.76
N SER A 234 -31.69 6.27 -20.98
CA SER A 234 -30.56 6.54 -21.88
C SER A 234 -29.50 7.51 -21.33
N ALA A 235 -29.84 8.35 -20.34
CA ALA A 235 -28.91 9.26 -19.69
C ALA A 235 -27.83 8.52 -18.88
N PHE A 236 -28.10 7.29 -18.45
CA PHE A 236 -27.22 6.47 -17.62
C PHE A 236 -26.58 5.31 -18.37
N ARG A 237 -26.67 5.25 -19.71
CA ARG A 237 -26.13 4.14 -20.52
C ARG A 237 -24.70 3.75 -20.16
N ALA A 238 -23.82 4.72 -19.92
CA ALA A 238 -22.41 4.43 -19.58
C ALA A 238 -22.25 3.68 -18.25
N LEU A 239 -23.28 3.69 -17.39
CA LEU A 239 -23.28 3.09 -16.06
C LEU A 239 -24.11 1.80 -15.98
N HIS A 240 -24.90 1.48 -17.00
CA HIS A 240 -25.75 0.29 -16.97
C HIS A 240 -24.90 -0.99 -16.92
N THR A 241 -25.38 -1.97 -16.15
CA THR A 241 -24.71 -3.24 -15.88
C THR A 241 -25.62 -4.44 -16.15
N GLN A 242 -26.95 -4.33 -16.08
CA GLN A 242 -27.89 -5.41 -16.41
C GLN A 242 -28.52 -5.19 -17.79
N SER A 243 -28.80 -6.20 -18.62
CA SER A 243 -28.12 -7.51 -18.82
C SER A 243 -27.50 -7.50 -20.23
N PRO A 244 -26.32 -8.10 -20.47
CA PRO A 244 -25.66 -7.99 -21.77
C PRO A 244 -26.38 -8.70 -22.91
N ALA A 245 -27.41 -9.50 -22.63
CA ALA A 245 -28.10 -10.32 -23.62
C ALA A 245 -29.61 -10.01 -23.73
N THR A 246 -30.13 -10.06 -24.95
CA THR A 246 -31.59 -10.00 -25.23
C THR A 246 -32.23 -11.38 -25.40
N SER A 247 -31.41 -12.42 -25.47
CA SER A 247 -31.84 -13.82 -25.58
C SER A 247 -30.91 -14.69 -24.76
N PRO A 248 -31.41 -15.71 -24.02
CA PRO A 248 -30.57 -16.51 -23.14
C PRO A 248 -29.48 -17.24 -23.93
N LYS A 249 -28.24 -17.14 -23.46
CA LYS A 249 -27.07 -17.91 -23.92
C LYS A 249 -26.77 -19.10 -23.02
N PHE A 250 -27.24 -19.06 -21.78
CA PHE A 250 -27.18 -20.16 -20.82
C PHE A 250 -28.45 -20.21 -19.95
N ALA A 251 -28.65 -21.34 -19.27
CA ALA A 251 -29.81 -21.53 -18.41
C ALA A 251 -29.76 -20.59 -17.20
N GLY A 252 -30.86 -19.87 -16.96
CA GLY A 252 -30.98 -18.95 -15.83
C GLY A 252 -30.57 -17.50 -16.13
N GLN A 253 -29.93 -17.23 -17.28
CA GLN A 253 -29.47 -15.87 -17.63
C GLN A 253 -30.63 -14.87 -17.65
N VAL A 254 -30.46 -13.74 -16.96
CA VAL A 254 -31.35 -12.59 -17.08
C VAL A 254 -31.27 -12.04 -18.50
N THR A 255 -32.42 -11.74 -19.10
CA THR A 255 -32.50 -11.14 -20.44
C THR A 255 -33.31 -9.86 -20.41
N GLY A 256 -33.11 -9.02 -21.41
CA GLY A 256 -33.80 -7.73 -21.53
C GLY A 256 -32.97 -6.72 -22.29
N GLY A 257 -31.66 -6.98 -22.40
CA GLY A 257 -30.68 -6.03 -22.92
C GLY A 257 -30.20 -5.09 -21.82
N ILE A 258 -29.31 -4.17 -22.18
CA ILE A 258 -28.67 -3.27 -21.22
C ILE A 258 -29.49 -2.00 -21.03
N ASP A 259 -30.02 -1.81 -19.82
CA ASP A 259 -30.95 -0.73 -19.48
C ASP A 259 -31.01 -0.33 -17.99
N ASP A 260 -30.29 -1.03 -17.10
CA ASP A 260 -30.30 -0.80 -15.65
C ASP A 260 -28.88 -0.75 -15.05
N ARG A 261 -28.66 0.07 -14.00
CA ARG A 261 -27.43 0.08 -13.17
C ARG A 261 -27.70 -0.65 -11.86
N PHE A 262 -27.30 -1.91 -11.77
CA PHE A 262 -27.48 -2.72 -10.56
C PHE A 262 -26.21 -3.03 -9.83
N ASP A 263 -25.07 -2.95 -10.50
CA ASP A 263 -23.80 -3.36 -9.93
C ASP A 263 -22.99 -2.12 -9.52
N PHE A 264 -22.47 -2.16 -8.31
CA PHE A 264 -21.79 -1.04 -7.69
C PHE A 264 -20.48 -1.49 -7.06
N GLN A 265 -19.55 -0.54 -6.94
CA GLN A 265 -18.58 -0.49 -5.86
C GLN A 265 -18.81 0.84 -5.14
N LEU A 266 -19.61 0.83 -4.07
CA LEU A 266 -19.68 1.98 -3.16
C LEU A 266 -18.48 1.90 -2.21
N VAL A 267 -17.94 3.02 -1.77
CA VAL A 267 -16.73 3.06 -0.94
C VAL A 267 -16.92 3.95 0.28
N THR A 268 -16.25 3.66 1.38
CA THR A 268 -16.28 4.56 2.53
C THR A 268 -15.40 5.80 2.31
N GLY A 269 -15.51 6.80 3.19
CA GLY A 269 -14.76 8.05 3.07
C GLY A 269 -13.25 7.88 3.21
N GLU A 270 -12.80 6.82 3.89
CA GLU A 270 -11.40 6.42 4.04
C GLU A 270 -10.78 5.87 2.75
N LEU A 271 -11.54 5.83 1.64
CA LEU A 271 -11.06 5.49 0.30
C LEU A 271 -11.28 6.66 -0.68
N LEU A 272 -11.49 7.87 -0.17
CA LEU A 272 -11.76 9.09 -0.96
C LEU A 272 -11.04 10.35 -0.40
N ASP A 273 -10.00 10.17 0.41
CA ASP A 273 -9.20 11.27 0.97
C ASP A 273 -7.86 11.48 0.25
N ASN A 274 -7.50 10.60 -0.69
CA ASN A 274 -6.23 10.53 -1.42
C ASN A 274 -5.04 10.13 -0.54
N GLU A 275 -5.28 9.52 0.63
CA GLU A 275 -4.22 9.11 1.56
C GLU A 275 -4.24 7.60 1.74
N GLY A 276 -3.07 6.98 1.84
CA GLY A 276 -2.95 5.55 2.09
C GLY A 276 -3.57 4.70 0.97
N LEU A 277 -4.50 3.82 1.36
CA LEU A 277 -5.29 3.02 0.42
C LEU A 277 -6.47 3.87 -0.04
N ASP A 278 -6.54 4.23 -1.32
CA ASP A 278 -7.56 5.14 -1.84
C ASP A 278 -8.04 4.74 -3.24
N LEU A 279 -9.25 5.12 -3.62
CA LEU A 279 -9.77 4.88 -4.96
C LEU A 279 -9.06 5.78 -5.98
N LEU A 280 -8.42 5.19 -6.98
CA LEU A 280 -7.81 5.99 -8.04
C LEU A 280 -8.88 6.74 -8.83
N ALA A 281 -8.81 8.07 -8.78
CA ALA A 281 -9.71 8.93 -9.51
C ALA A 281 -9.78 8.56 -11.01
N GLY A 282 -11.00 8.44 -11.53
CA GLY A 282 -11.24 8.07 -12.93
C GLY A 282 -11.07 6.58 -13.28
N SER A 283 -10.75 5.71 -12.31
CA SER A 283 -10.60 4.27 -12.56
C SER A 283 -11.92 3.48 -12.58
N TYR A 284 -12.94 3.95 -11.83
CA TYR A 284 -14.25 3.31 -11.75
C TYR A 284 -14.94 3.26 -13.12
N ARG A 285 -15.34 2.07 -13.56
CA ARG A 285 -16.01 1.87 -14.85
C ARG A 285 -16.81 0.58 -14.92
N THR A 286 -17.79 0.55 -15.82
CA THR A 286 -18.45 -0.70 -16.22
C THR A 286 -17.70 -1.31 -17.41
N PHE A 287 -17.05 -2.44 -17.19
CA PHE A 287 -16.21 -3.08 -18.20
C PHE A 287 -17.01 -3.46 -19.45
N GLY A 288 -16.47 -3.13 -20.63
CA GLY A 288 -17.11 -3.39 -21.91
C GLY A 288 -18.26 -2.43 -22.27
N ASN A 289 -18.62 -1.49 -21.39
CA ASN A 289 -19.68 -0.52 -21.63
C ASN A 289 -19.17 0.93 -21.54
N ASN A 290 -19.15 1.63 -22.68
CA ASN A 290 -18.85 3.06 -22.77
C ASN A 290 -20.08 3.92 -23.14
N GLY A 291 -21.28 3.37 -22.96
CA GLY A 291 -22.55 4.07 -23.21
C GLY A 291 -23.00 4.15 -24.67
N THR A 292 -22.31 3.43 -25.57
CA THR A 292 -22.62 3.41 -27.02
C THR A 292 -23.59 2.30 -27.44
N HIS A 293 -23.91 1.36 -26.55
CA HIS A 293 -24.88 0.31 -26.83
C HIS A 293 -26.29 0.90 -27.07
N SER A 294 -27.13 0.16 -27.81
CA SER A 294 -28.55 0.48 -27.94
C SER A 294 -29.26 0.14 -26.64
N LEU A 295 -30.01 1.10 -26.07
CA LEU A 295 -30.82 0.87 -24.85
C LEU A 295 -31.76 -0.33 -25.05
N ASN A 296 -31.88 -1.20 -24.05
CA ASN A 296 -32.61 -2.49 -24.14
C ASN A 296 -32.04 -3.47 -25.17
N GLY A 297 -30.85 -3.20 -25.71
CA GLY A 297 -30.17 -4.02 -26.71
C GLY A 297 -29.08 -4.88 -26.08
N SER A 298 -28.57 -5.83 -26.87
CA SER A 298 -27.37 -6.59 -26.51
C SER A 298 -26.18 -5.65 -26.35
N ILE A 299 -25.25 -5.97 -25.44
CA ILE A 299 -24.00 -5.22 -25.27
C ILE A 299 -23.19 -5.16 -26.58
N THR A 300 -23.34 -6.17 -27.45
CA THR A 300 -22.68 -6.28 -28.76
C THR A 300 -23.09 -5.19 -29.76
N THR A 301 -24.16 -4.43 -29.47
CA THR A 301 -24.53 -3.25 -30.27
C THR A 301 -23.64 -2.04 -30.01
N GLY A 302 -22.89 -2.05 -28.90
CA GLY A 302 -21.95 -1.00 -28.52
C GLY A 302 -20.53 -1.25 -29.01
N ALA A 303 -19.63 -0.39 -28.54
CA ALA A 303 -18.20 -0.40 -28.88
C ALA A 303 -17.32 -0.17 -27.63
N GLY A 304 -17.77 -0.61 -26.45
CA GLY A 304 -17.02 -0.45 -25.20
C GLY A 304 -15.83 -1.40 -25.04
N ALA A 305 -15.75 -2.44 -25.87
CA ALA A 305 -14.60 -3.32 -26.00
C ALA A 305 -14.56 -3.92 -27.42
N SER A 306 -13.56 -4.77 -27.69
CA SER A 306 -13.50 -5.49 -28.97
C SER A 306 -14.73 -6.38 -29.18
N PRO A 307 -15.17 -6.62 -30.43
CA PRO A 307 -16.36 -7.46 -30.69
C PRO A 307 -16.30 -8.85 -30.06
N GLY A 308 -15.10 -9.46 -29.97
CA GLY A 308 -14.90 -10.75 -29.31
C GLY A 308 -15.16 -10.69 -27.80
N VAL A 309 -14.72 -9.62 -27.14
CA VAL A 309 -14.97 -9.41 -25.71
C VAL A 309 -16.45 -9.11 -25.45
N LEU A 310 -17.10 -8.30 -26.29
CA LEU A 310 -18.54 -8.03 -26.13
C LEU A 310 -19.39 -9.29 -26.34
N ALA A 311 -19.02 -10.14 -27.29
CA ALA A 311 -19.68 -11.43 -27.48
C ALA A 311 -19.44 -12.39 -26.29
N ALA A 312 -18.24 -12.37 -25.71
CA ALA A 312 -17.91 -13.15 -24.52
C ALA A 312 -18.68 -12.67 -23.28
N LEU A 313 -18.84 -11.35 -23.10
CA LEU A 313 -19.72 -10.78 -22.08
C LEU A 313 -21.17 -11.26 -22.28
N GLU A 314 -21.70 -11.20 -23.50
CA GLU A 314 -23.04 -11.72 -23.79
C GLU A 314 -23.21 -13.21 -23.44
N SER A 315 -22.18 -14.04 -23.63
CA SER A 315 -22.26 -15.51 -23.43
C SER A 315 -21.95 -15.99 -22.01
N SER A 316 -21.24 -15.21 -21.20
CA SER A 316 -20.72 -15.65 -19.89
C SER A 316 -21.24 -14.85 -18.69
N SER A 317 -21.91 -13.74 -18.95
CA SER A 317 -22.24 -12.72 -17.95
C SER A 317 -23.75 -12.64 -17.73
N ASP A 318 -24.19 -12.52 -16.49
CA ASP A 318 -25.57 -12.14 -16.17
C ASP A 318 -25.67 -10.61 -16.14
N HIS A 319 -24.74 -9.97 -15.41
CA HIS A 319 -24.53 -8.52 -15.42
C HIS A 319 -23.08 -8.20 -15.75
N LEU A 320 -22.81 -7.01 -16.30
CA LEU A 320 -21.47 -6.56 -16.65
C LEU A 320 -20.56 -6.35 -15.41
N PRO A 321 -19.24 -6.61 -15.53
CA PRO A 321 -18.31 -6.34 -14.46
C PRO A 321 -18.16 -4.84 -14.17
N VAL A 322 -18.07 -4.47 -12.89
CA VAL A 322 -17.68 -3.13 -12.44
C VAL A 322 -16.25 -3.19 -11.92
N VAL A 323 -15.36 -2.38 -12.51
CA VAL A 323 -13.92 -2.37 -12.24
C VAL A 323 -13.53 -1.04 -11.62
N ALA A 324 -12.66 -1.07 -10.62
CA ALA A 324 -12.01 0.09 -10.05
C ALA A 324 -10.57 -0.25 -9.67
N ASP A 325 -9.68 0.72 -9.77
CA ASP A 325 -8.28 0.60 -9.39
C ASP A 325 -8.05 1.47 -8.13
N TYR A 326 -7.20 1.00 -7.20
CA TYR A 326 -6.92 1.63 -5.91
C TYR A 326 -5.41 1.78 -5.73
N GLN A 327 -4.99 2.94 -5.22
CA GLN A 327 -3.60 3.12 -4.76
C GLN A 327 -3.40 2.35 -3.46
N VAL A 328 -2.13 2.07 -3.15
CA VAL A 328 -1.70 1.54 -1.86
C VAL A 328 -0.97 2.59 -1.02
N PRO A 329 -0.92 2.41 0.31
CA PRO A 329 -0.14 3.30 1.17
C PRO A 329 1.34 3.36 0.78
N ALA A 330 2.00 4.48 1.11
CA ALA A 330 3.43 4.60 0.98
C ALA A 330 4.17 3.62 1.94
N VAL A 331 5.36 3.19 1.52
CA VAL A 331 6.23 2.32 2.32
C VAL A 331 7.53 3.05 2.60
N LEU A 332 7.75 3.43 3.86
CA LEU A 332 9.01 4.07 4.26
C LEU A 332 10.15 3.05 4.25
N SER A 333 11.16 3.28 3.39
CA SER A 333 12.47 2.64 3.51
C SER A 333 13.47 3.70 3.93
N PHE A 334 14.11 3.50 5.09
CA PHE A 334 15.08 4.43 5.66
C PHE A 334 16.30 3.68 6.21
N GLU A 335 17.49 4.09 5.80
CA GLU A 335 18.73 3.48 6.25
C GLU A 335 19.84 4.53 6.41
N ALA A 336 20.75 4.30 7.35
CA ALA A 336 21.99 5.08 7.39
C ALA A 336 22.88 4.61 6.23
N ILE A 337 23.46 5.55 5.48
CA ILE A 337 24.43 5.19 4.45
C ILE A 337 25.67 4.64 5.17
N PRO A 338 26.03 3.35 4.99
CA PRO A 338 27.17 2.79 5.68
C PRO A 338 28.45 3.47 5.18
N ARG A 339 29.09 4.23 6.06
CA ARG A 339 30.53 4.44 6.00
C ARG A 339 31.07 3.95 7.33
N GLU A 340 31.89 2.90 7.24
CA GLU A 340 32.59 2.27 8.34
C GLU A 340 33.22 3.36 9.22
N TYR A 341 32.85 3.42 10.50
CA TYR A 341 33.44 4.24 11.58
C TYR A 341 34.11 5.57 11.15
N PHE A 342 33.40 6.68 11.31
CA PHE A 342 33.97 7.99 11.01
C PHE A 342 35.03 8.38 12.03
N THR A 343 36.16 8.85 11.53
CA THR A 343 36.97 9.82 12.23
C THR A 343 37.25 11.00 11.29
N ALA A 344 37.15 12.23 11.80
CA ALA A 344 37.27 13.46 11.00
C ALA A 344 38.07 14.52 11.77
N PRO A 345 38.82 15.40 11.08
CA PRO A 345 39.53 16.47 11.75
C PRO A 345 38.60 17.49 12.43
N VAL A 346 39.07 18.10 13.51
CA VAL A 346 38.42 19.25 14.15
C VAL A 346 38.25 20.39 13.15
N GLY A 347 37.04 20.94 13.09
CA GLY A 347 36.71 22.11 12.28
C GLY A 347 36.38 21.81 10.82
N GLU A 348 36.57 20.57 10.36
CA GLU A 348 36.23 20.17 8.99
C GLU A 348 34.74 19.87 8.86
N PRO A 349 34.11 20.17 7.70
CA PRO A 349 32.70 19.83 7.45
C PRO A 349 32.47 18.32 7.51
N LEU A 350 31.54 17.89 8.36
CA LEU A 350 31.09 16.51 8.45
C LEU A 350 29.57 16.47 8.51
N ALA A 351 28.95 15.52 7.82
CA ALA A 351 27.52 15.27 7.90
C ALA A 351 27.26 13.77 8.04
N PHE A 352 26.36 13.42 8.95
CA PHE A 352 25.77 12.08 8.96
C PHE A 352 24.74 11.99 7.84
N ARG A 353 24.85 10.96 7.00
CA ARG A 353 24.00 10.78 5.82
C ARG A 353 23.08 9.58 5.94
N PHE A 354 21.88 9.75 5.44
CA PHE A 354 20.81 8.76 5.47
C PHE A 354 20.14 8.75 4.11
N THR A 355 19.64 7.58 3.68
CA THR A 355 18.80 7.46 2.49
C THR A 355 17.37 7.17 2.93
N ALA A 356 16.42 7.88 2.33
CA ALA A 356 15.00 7.53 2.43
C ALA A 356 14.40 7.37 1.03
N ARG A 357 13.40 6.49 0.90
CA ARG A 357 12.57 6.38 -0.30
C ARG A 357 11.17 5.88 0.03
N ASN A 358 10.22 6.18 -0.86
CA ASN A 358 8.98 5.43 -0.95
C ASN A 358 9.26 4.09 -1.65
N ALA A 359 9.14 3.00 -0.92
CA ALA A 359 9.44 1.64 -1.36
C ALA A 359 8.19 0.84 -1.73
N ALA A 360 7.04 1.50 -1.91
CA ALA A 360 5.83 0.83 -2.38
C ALA A 360 6.10 0.15 -3.73
N ASP A 361 5.78 -1.15 -3.83
CA ASP A 361 6.02 -1.95 -5.03
C ASP A 361 4.90 -1.74 -6.06
N VAL A 362 4.92 -0.57 -6.71
CA VAL A 362 3.95 -0.17 -7.74
C VAL A 362 4.61 0.08 -9.10
N ALA A 363 3.84 -0.11 -10.18
CA ALA A 363 4.39 0.01 -11.53
C ALA A 363 4.49 1.47 -11.99
N ILE A 364 3.64 2.34 -11.42
CA ILE A 364 3.53 3.76 -11.73
C ILE A 364 3.23 4.54 -10.45
N ASP A 365 3.67 5.81 -10.38
CA ASP A 365 3.61 6.59 -9.14
C ASP A 365 2.19 6.78 -8.62
N ILE A 366 1.23 7.09 -9.51
CA ILE A 366 -0.18 7.31 -9.12
C ILE A 366 -0.81 6.10 -8.42
N ALA A 367 -0.19 4.93 -8.47
CA ALA A 367 -0.71 3.73 -7.85
C ALA A 367 -0.18 3.49 -6.42
N ALA A 368 0.69 4.37 -5.91
CA ALA A 368 1.04 4.48 -4.50
C ALA A 368 0.78 5.90 -4.01
N ASP A 369 0.42 5.99 -2.74
CA ASP A 369 0.42 7.24 -2.01
C ASP A 369 1.83 7.85 -1.95
N GLU A 370 1.92 9.18 -1.85
CA GLU A 370 3.19 9.85 -1.56
C GLU A 370 3.69 9.52 -0.14
N LEU A 371 5.02 9.50 0.02
CA LEU A 371 5.63 9.36 1.33
C LEU A 371 5.89 10.74 1.93
N ASP A 372 5.03 11.17 2.84
CA ASP A 372 5.24 12.35 3.66
C ASP A 372 6.23 12.06 4.80
N LEU A 373 7.49 12.38 4.55
CA LEU A 373 8.65 12.06 5.38
C LEU A 373 8.95 13.17 6.38
N VAL A 374 9.17 12.78 7.64
CA VAL A 374 9.78 13.63 8.67
C VAL A 374 10.99 12.94 9.28
N LEU A 375 12.15 13.61 9.24
CA LEU A 375 13.38 13.16 9.88
C LEU A 375 13.67 14.03 11.09
N THR A 376 13.68 13.42 12.28
CA THR A 376 14.04 14.10 13.54
C THR A 376 15.39 13.61 14.04
N ALA A 377 16.34 14.52 14.22
CA ALA A 377 17.69 14.22 14.67
C ALA A 377 17.91 14.59 16.14
N VAL A 378 18.41 13.63 16.94
CA VAL A 378 18.82 13.83 18.34
C VAL A 378 20.23 13.32 18.57
N GLY A 379 21.10 14.14 19.16
CA GLY A 379 22.48 13.77 19.45
C GLY A 379 23.27 14.86 20.17
N ASN A 380 24.47 14.54 20.63
CA ASN A 380 25.40 15.50 21.25
C ASN A 380 26.19 16.34 20.22
N SER A 381 25.87 16.17 18.93
CA SER A 381 26.71 16.58 17.80
C SER A 381 26.00 17.44 16.77
N VAL A 382 24.72 17.71 16.95
CA VAL A 382 23.89 18.40 15.96
C VAL A 382 23.01 19.39 16.73
N GLY A 383 22.94 20.64 16.27
CA GLY A 383 21.85 21.52 16.68
C GLY A 383 20.55 20.85 16.23
N SER A 384 19.69 20.45 17.16
CA SER A 384 18.40 19.79 16.90
C SER A 384 17.75 20.29 15.61
N GLY A 385 17.46 19.39 14.67
CA GLY A 385 16.93 19.73 13.37
C GLY A 385 15.89 18.73 12.90
N GLU A 386 14.88 19.25 12.21
CA GLU A 386 13.82 18.50 11.55
C GLU A 386 13.96 18.74 10.05
N ILE A 387 13.85 17.67 9.26
CA ILE A 387 13.72 17.76 7.80
C ILE A 387 12.36 17.18 7.45
N THR A 388 11.63 17.87 6.58
CA THR A 388 10.37 17.37 5.99
C THR A 388 10.54 17.28 4.48
N ASP A 389 9.98 16.24 3.87
CA ASP A 389 9.99 16.02 2.42
C ASP A 389 8.78 15.16 2.00
N THR A 390 8.44 15.18 0.72
CA THR A 390 7.37 14.33 0.14
C THR A 390 7.97 13.56 -1.03
N LEU A 391 7.96 12.23 -0.96
CA LEU A 391 8.64 11.37 -1.93
C LEU A 391 7.65 10.50 -2.71
N LEU A 392 7.73 10.58 -4.04
CA LEU A 392 7.11 9.61 -4.95
C LEU A 392 7.97 8.36 -5.07
N VAL A 393 7.39 7.29 -5.58
CA VAL A 393 8.14 6.05 -5.88
C VAL A 393 9.22 6.31 -6.95
N SER A 394 8.92 7.13 -7.95
CA SER A 394 9.85 7.52 -9.02
C SER A 394 11.08 8.28 -8.56
N ASP A 395 11.03 8.93 -7.39
CA ASP A 395 12.17 9.72 -6.88
C ASP A 395 13.33 8.81 -6.47
N GLY A 396 13.05 7.52 -6.20
CA GLY A 396 14.05 6.56 -5.76
C GLY A 396 14.62 6.92 -4.38
N ALA A 397 15.87 6.53 -4.13
CA ALA A 397 16.56 6.84 -2.88
C ALA A 397 17.09 8.28 -2.88
N VAL A 398 16.67 9.07 -1.89
CA VAL A 398 17.09 10.45 -1.66
C VAL A 398 18.04 10.53 -0.47
N ASP A 399 19.17 11.22 -0.65
CA ASP A 399 20.20 11.43 0.37
C ASP A 399 19.87 12.64 1.26
N TYR A 400 19.79 12.41 2.58
CA TYR A 400 19.63 13.43 3.60
C TYR A 400 20.90 13.56 4.44
N GLY A 401 21.20 14.78 4.91
CA GLY A 401 22.41 15.06 5.67
C GLY A 401 22.16 15.94 6.89
N PHE A 402 22.60 15.48 8.06
CA PHE A 402 22.64 16.28 9.29
C PHE A 402 24.07 16.71 9.58
N GLN A 403 24.31 18.02 9.62
CA GLN A 403 25.64 18.57 9.88
C GLN A 403 26.10 18.25 11.31
N VAL A 404 27.36 17.86 11.44
CA VAL A 404 28.00 17.52 12.71
C VAL A 404 28.81 18.73 13.18
N ASP A 405 28.62 19.15 14.43
CA ASP A 405 29.49 20.13 15.07
C ASP A 405 30.86 19.51 15.34
N THR A 406 31.80 19.78 14.43
CA THR A 406 33.20 19.35 14.50
C THR A 406 34.10 20.37 15.18
N SER A 407 33.56 21.45 15.77
CA SER A 407 34.37 22.47 16.47
C SER A 407 35.02 21.96 17.76
N THR A 408 34.55 20.81 18.26
CA THR A 408 35.03 20.17 19.48
C THR A 408 35.41 18.72 19.24
N LEU A 409 36.55 18.32 19.81
CA LEU A 409 37.06 16.95 19.80
C LEU A 409 36.12 15.96 20.51
N GLY A 410 36.28 14.68 20.18
CA GLY A 410 35.66 13.57 20.89
C GLY A 410 34.53 12.89 20.12
N GLY A 411 33.88 11.93 20.79
CA GLY A 411 32.82 11.12 20.21
C GLY A 411 31.55 11.92 19.91
N LYS A 412 31.16 11.93 18.64
CA LYS A 412 29.95 12.51 18.11
C LYS A 412 28.98 11.40 17.76
N PHE A 413 27.75 11.46 18.25
CA PHE A 413 26.69 10.52 17.90
C PHE A 413 25.41 11.25 17.50
N LEU A 414 24.68 10.64 16.57
CA LEU A 414 23.38 11.07 16.13
C LEU A 414 22.44 9.87 16.02
N THR A 415 21.22 10.06 16.49
CA THR A 415 20.07 9.21 16.22
C THR A 415 19.14 9.97 15.30
N VAL A 416 18.71 9.33 14.21
CA VAL A 416 17.65 9.89 13.37
C VAL A 416 16.45 8.96 13.42
N THR A 417 15.32 9.53 13.80
CA THR A 417 14.01 8.90 13.68
C THR A 417 13.39 9.37 12.37
N ALA A 418 13.10 8.45 11.47
CA ALA A 418 12.27 8.71 10.31
C ALA A 418 10.83 8.34 10.65
N TYR A 419 9.90 9.23 10.33
CA TYR A 419 8.46 9.04 10.44
C TYR A 419 7.84 9.27 9.06
N GLY A 420 6.96 8.36 8.64
CA GLY A 420 6.09 8.57 7.48
C GLY A 420 4.66 8.81 7.96
N TYR A 421 4.04 9.91 7.52
CA TYR A 421 2.59 10.05 7.66
C TYR A 421 1.90 9.06 6.72
N HIS A 422 0.77 8.48 7.14
CA HIS A 422 -0.07 7.58 6.34
C HIS A 422 0.61 6.30 5.79
N THR A 423 1.81 5.94 6.27
CA THR A 423 2.53 4.72 5.85
C THR A 423 2.15 3.46 6.63
N ALA A 424 2.45 2.31 6.03
CA ALA A 424 2.33 1.00 6.69
C ALA A 424 3.35 0.77 7.84
N GLU A 425 4.44 1.55 7.89
CA GLU A 425 5.47 1.50 8.94
C GLU A 425 5.72 2.89 9.54
N LEU A 426 5.29 3.07 10.80
CA LEU A 426 5.25 4.39 11.46
C LEU A 426 6.62 4.98 11.80
N SER A 427 7.67 4.17 11.99
CA SER A 427 8.98 4.72 12.32
C SER A 427 10.12 3.72 12.18
N THR A 428 11.23 4.18 11.63
CA THR A 428 12.50 3.45 11.58
C THR A 428 13.62 4.28 12.23
N LEU A 429 14.47 3.62 13.01
CA LEU A 429 15.57 4.24 13.76
C LEU A 429 16.90 3.89 13.10
N ALA A 430 17.68 4.91 12.75
CA ALA A 430 19.05 4.75 12.30
C ALA A 430 20.01 5.53 13.21
N TRP A 431 21.22 5.01 13.37
CA TRP A 431 22.23 5.54 14.29
C TRP A 431 23.56 5.69 13.57
N SER A 432 24.30 6.75 13.87
CA SER A 432 25.62 6.98 13.33
C SER A 432 26.55 7.58 14.40
N GLN A 433 27.83 7.22 14.34
CA GLN A 433 28.87 7.70 15.26
C GLN A 433 30.12 8.15 14.49
N ALA A 434 30.76 9.19 15.00
CA ALA A 434 32.04 9.71 14.52
C ALA A 434 32.97 10.08 15.67
N GLY A 435 34.28 9.94 15.51
CA GLY A 435 35.29 10.51 16.39
C GLY A 435 35.91 11.76 15.78
N ILE A 436 35.85 12.90 16.46
CA ILE A 436 36.58 14.09 16.00
C ILE A 436 37.97 14.08 16.63
N VAL A 437 38.99 14.03 15.78
CA VAL A 437 40.40 13.90 16.15
C VAL A 437 41.21 15.05 15.56
N PHE A 438 42.49 15.16 15.94
CA PHE A 438 43.38 16.11 15.28
C PHE A 438 43.85 15.58 13.93
N GLU A 439 44.16 16.50 13.00
CA GLU A 439 44.96 16.13 11.84
C GLU A 439 46.32 15.58 12.29
N GLY A 440 46.72 14.45 11.73
CA GLY A 440 47.95 13.75 12.11
C GLY A 440 47.81 12.74 13.25
N ASP A 441 46.64 12.62 13.88
CA ASP A 441 46.30 11.54 14.84
C ASP A 441 45.85 10.31 14.04
N TYR A 442 46.80 9.54 13.53
CA TYR A 442 46.57 8.42 12.62
C TYR A 442 46.12 7.14 13.33
N ASN A 443 46.33 7.04 14.64
CA ASN A 443 45.84 5.91 15.43
C ASN A 443 44.49 6.18 16.13
N GLY A 444 44.01 7.43 16.13
CA GLY A 444 42.73 7.85 16.66
C GLY A 444 42.65 7.91 18.19
N ASP A 445 43.78 8.03 18.89
CA ASP A 445 43.84 8.00 20.35
C ASP A 445 43.63 9.37 21.02
N GLY A 446 43.44 10.43 20.23
CA GLY A 446 43.21 11.79 20.67
C GLY A 446 44.48 12.60 20.90
N SER A 447 45.65 12.08 20.51
CA SER A 447 46.94 12.75 20.55
C SER A 447 47.65 12.64 19.20
N VAL A 448 48.45 13.65 18.84
CA VAL A 448 49.37 13.56 17.71
C VAL A 448 50.78 13.34 18.25
N ASP A 449 51.26 12.11 18.24
CA ASP A 449 52.56 11.74 18.81
C ASP A 449 53.34 10.68 17.99
N ALA A 450 54.34 10.06 18.62
CA ALA A 450 55.23 9.10 17.94
C ALA A 450 54.52 7.79 17.56
N ALA A 451 53.38 7.48 18.17
CA ALA A 451 52.53 6.35 17.77
C ALA A 451 51.93 6.59 16.38
N ASP A 452 51.47 7.81 16.08
CA ASP A 452 50.94 8.17 14.76
C ASP A 452 52.00 8.13 13.68
N TYR A 453 53.22 8.56 14.00
CA TYR A 453 54.36 8.41 13.10
C TYR A 453 54.58 6.96 12.68
N THR A 454 54.35 6.02 13.61
CA THR A 454 54.49 4.59 13.35
C THR A 454 53.42 4.11 12.37
N VAL A 455 52.17 4.56 12.54
CA VAL A 455 51.07 4.29 11.60
C VAL A 455 51.38 4.87 10.22
N TRP A 456 51.85 6.11 10.13
CA TRP A 456 52.24 6.71 8.85
C TRP A 456 53.35 5.92 8.17
N ARG A 457 54.45 5.66 8.89
CA ARG A 457 55.63 4.99 8.36
C ARG A 457 55.30 3.60 7.83
N GLU A 458 54.40 2.88 8.49
CA GLU A 458 53.98 1.53 8.10
C GLU A 458 53.07 1.51 6.86
N ASN A 459 52.47 2.65 6.51
CA ASN A 459 51.55 2.78 5.40
C ASN A 459 52.08 3.62 4.22
N VAL A 460 53.30 4.16 4.29
CA VAL A 460 53.92 4.92 3.18
C VAL A 460 53.91 4.10 1.89
N GLY A 461 53.38 4.70 0.81
CA GLY A 461 53.28 4.07 -0.51
C GLY A 461 52.03 3.22 -0.72
N ASN A 462 51.25 2.94 0.32
CA ASN A 462 49.90 2.38 0.18
C ASN A 462 48.93 3.46 -0.30
N ASP A 463 47.75 3.02 -0.73
CA ASP A 463 46.64 3.93 -1.05
C ASP A 463 46.30 4.83 0.15
N LEU A 464 45.93 6.10 -0.10
CA LEU A 464 45.56 7.06 0.93
C LEU A 464 44.48 6.54 1.90
N TYR A 465 43.63 5.62 1.45
CA TYR A 465 42.62 4.96 2.29
C TYR A 465 43.15 3.94 3.30
N ALA A 466 44.40 3.51 3.18
CA ALA A 466 45.00 2.54 4.10
C ALA A 466 45.34 3.16 5.48
N MET A 467 45.40 4.49 5.58
CA MET A 467 45.57 5.22 6.83
C MET A 467 44.24 5.77 7.34
N HIS A 468 43.94 5.55 8.61
CA HIS A 468 42.85 6.23 9.29
C HIS A 468 43.13 7.75 9.37
N ASN A 469 42.08 8.58 9.41
CA ASN A 469 42.18 10.03 9.64
C ASN A 469 42.77 10.90 8.52
N VAL A 470 42.79 10.42 7.27
CA VAL A 470 43.07 11.28 6.12
C VAL A 470 41.75 11.86 5.60
N ALA A 471 41.58 13.18 5.72
CA ALA A 471 40.34 13.88 5.37
C ALA A 471 40.15 14.04 3.85
N ILE A 472 39.83 12.95 3.15
CA ILE A 472 39.45 12.99 1.74
C ILE A 472 38.26 12.05 1.45
N THR A 473 37.30 12.52 0.67
CA THR A 473 36.19 11.71 0.17
C THR A 473 36.63 10.84 -1.02
N TRP A 474 35.89 9.76 -1.33
CA TRP A 474 36.21 8.88 -2.46
C TRP A 474 36.23 9.62 -3.80
N ALA A 475 35.31 10.58 -3.95
CA ALA A 475 35.25 11.45 -5.13
C ALA A 475 36.48 12.39 -5.21
N GLU A 476 36.95 12.92 -4.07
CA GLU A 476 38.17 13.72 -4.04
C GLU A 476 39.41 12.88 -4.35
N HIS A 477 39.52 11.67 -3.79
CA HIS A 477 40.60 10.73 -4.10
C HIS A 477 40.72 10.44 -5.60
N GLU A 478 39.61 10.13 -6.27
CA GLU A 478 39.59 9.85 -7.70
C GLU A 478 39.91 11.09 -8.56
N SER A 479 39.73 12.29 -8.01
CA SER A 479 40.11 13.55 -8.66
C SER A 479 41.58 13.93 -8.42
N LEU A 480 42.26 13.29 -7.47
CA LEU A 480 43.67 13.58 -7.18
C LEU A 480 44.57 13.08 -8.32
N PRO A 481 45.65 13.83 -8.64
CA PRO A 481 46.76 13.32 -9.43
C PRO A 481 47.26 11.97 -8.86
N GLU A 482 47.69 11.04 -9.72
CA GLU A 482 48.07 9.68 -9.33
C GLU A 482 49.17 9.65 -8.24
N ASN A 483 50.06 10.63 -8.22
CA ASN A 483 51.11 10.84 -7.21
C ASN A 483 50.63 11.44 -5.88
N ARG A 484 49.33 11.74 -5.75
CA ARG A 484 48.67 12.21 -4.51
C ARG A 484 47.64 11.21 -3.98
N ARG A 485 47.47 10.06 -4.63
CA ARG A 485 46.58 8.97 -4.19
C ARG A 485 47.23 8.00 -3.21
N THR A 486 48.53 8.16 -2.95
CA THR A 486 49.30 7.30 -2.04
C THR A 486 49.90 8.08 -0.89
N ILE A 487 50.02 7.41 0.26
CA ILE A 487 50.49 7.98 1.52
C ILE A 487 51.98 8.35 1.37
N GLY A 488 52.33 9.59 1.67
CA GLY A 488 53.67 10.09 1.44
C GLY A 488 54.04 11.32 2.26
N LEU A 489 54.80 12.20 1.62
CA LEU A 489 55.38 13.39 2.26
C LEU A 489 54.32 14.35 2.84
N PRO A 490 53.19 14.62 2.17
CA PRO A 490 52.21 15.57 2.69
C PRO A 490 51.54 15.09 3.99
N GLU A 491 51.30 13.80 4.15
CA GLU A 491 50.75 13.23 5.39
C GLU A 491 51.82 13.23 6.51
N TYR A 492 53.10 13.09 6.16
CA TYR A 492 54.18 13.31 7.13
C TYR A 492 54.25 14.77 7.59
N GLU A 493 54.14 15.73 6.67
CA GLU A 493 54.13 17.16 6.98
C GLU A 493 52.93 17.50 7.88
N LEU A 494 51.77 16.92 7.61
CA LEU A 494 50.57 17.06 8.43
C LEU A 494 50.78 16.58 9.89
N TRP A 495 51.34 15.38 10.06
CA TRP A 495 51.69 14.85 11.39
C TRP A 495 52.72 15.75 12.09
N ARG A 496 53.78 16.14 11.37
CA ARG A 496 54.87 16.97 11.92
C ARG A 496 54.34 18.31 12.40
N ASP A 497 53.48 18.95 11.61
CA ASP A 497 52.97 20.29 11.89
C ASP A 497 51.95 20.28 13.05
N ASN A 498 51.37 19.11 13.36
CA ASN A 498 50.45 18.91 14.48
C ASN A 498 51.06 18.16 15.68
N TYR A 499 52.32 17.73 15.61
CA TYR A 499 52.97 16.92 16.63
C TYR A 499 52.94 17.61 18.01
N GLY A 500 52.48 16.86 19.02
CA GLY A 500 52.33 17.30 20.39
C GLY A 500 50.96 17.86 20.75
N ARG A 501 50.02 17.98 19.81
CA ARG A 501 48.61 18.31 20.11
C ARG A 501 47.95 17.17 20.87
N ARG A 502 47.19 17.48 21.92
CA ARG A 502 46.48 16.49 22.75
C ARG A 502 45.08 16.97 23.11
N LEU A 503 44.16 16.02 23.24
CA LEU A 503 42.77 16.30 23.64
C LEU A 503 42.70 17.10 24.96
N SER A 504 43.66 16.88 25.87
CA SER A 504 43.82 17.59 27.14
C SER A 504 44.02 19.11 27.00
N ASP A 505 44.45 19.59 25.84
CA ASP A 505 44.73 21.01 25.59
C ASP A 505 43.44 21.82 25.32
N ILE A 506 42.33 21.15 25.00
CA ILE A 506 40.99 21.76 24.77
C ILE A 506 40.11 21.70 26.03
N VAL A 507 40.29 20.69 26.89
CA VAL A 507 39.47 20.45 28.11
C VAL A 507 39.73 21.49 29.22
N GLY A 508 40.68 22.42 29.05
CA GLY A 508 40.95 23.53 29.98
C GLY A 508 39.86 24.60 30.10
N ALA A 509 38.79 24.52 29.31
CA ALA A 509 37.66 25.46 29.31
C ALA A 509 36.28 24.79 29.45
N ALA A 510 36.18 23.67 30.17
CA ALA A 510 34.86 23.14 30.57
C ALA A 510 34.21 24.08 31.59
N THR A 511 33.41 25.04 31.13
CA THR A 511 32.35 25.60 31.96
C THR A 511 31.41 24.47 32.35
N ALA A 512 31.07 24.39 33.64
CA ALA A 512 30.21 23.37 34.22
C ALA A 512 29.04 23.03 33.30
N VAL A 513 28.97 21.77 32.88
CA VAL A 513 27.80 21.19 32.19
C VAL A 513 26.59 21.45 33.08
N PRO A 514 25.57 22.21 32.64
CA PRO A 514 24.31 22.27 33.37
C PRO A 514 23.77 20.85 33.45
N GLU A 515 23.55 20.34 34.66
CA GLU A 515 22.95 19.01 34.84
C GLU A 515 21.67 18.92 33.99
N PRO A 516 21.51 17.89 33.16
CA PRO A 516 20.32 17.76 32.34
C PRO A 516 19.15 17.54 33.28
N ALA A 517 18.32 18.57 33.47
CA ALA A 517 16.87 18.57 33.71
C ALA A 517 16.24 17.37 34.46
N ALA A 518 16.98 16.64 35.30
CA ALA A 518 16.50 15.46 36.01
C ALA A 518 15.44 15.88 37.03
N VAL A 519 15.60 17.09 37.58
CA VAL A 519 14.60 17.76 38.41
C VAL A 519 13.36 18.17 37.60
N ALA A 520 13.50 18.58 36.34
CA ALA A 520 12.36 18.91 35.48
C ALA A 520 11.61 17.64 35.02
N LEU A 521 12.29 16.54 34.76
CA LEU A 521 11.68 15.23 34.47
C LEU A 521 11.03 14.59 35.71
N LEU A 522 11.59 14.79 36.91
CA LEU A 522 10.97 14.41 38.18
C LEU A 522 9.74 15.26 38.52
N LEU A 523 9.75 16.57 38.19
CA LEU A 523 8.61 17.46 38.37
C LEU A 523 7.51 17.23 37.31
N ALA A 524 7.87 16.95 36.05
CA ALA A 524 6.92 16.58 35.01
C ALA A 524 6.29 15.18 35.26
N GLY A 525 7.07 14.21 35.74
CA GLY A 525 6.58 12.88 36.12
C GLY A 525 5.67 12.87 37.36
N SER A 526 5.88 13.79 38.31
CA SER A 526 5.00 13.94 39.48
C SER A 526 3.71 14.72 39.16
N LEU A 527 3.71 15.62 38.17
CA LEU A 527 2.49 16.26 37.66
C LEU A 527 1.63 15.31 36.81
N ALA A 528 2.25 14.44 36.00
CA ALA A 528 1.54 13.45 35.17
C ALA A 528 0.88 12.32 36.00
N THR A 529 1.44 11.99 37.17
CA THR A 529 0.85 11.00 38.11
C THR A 529 -0.21 11.60 39.03
N GLY A 530 -0.24 12.92 39.21
CA GLY A 530 -1.25 13.65 39.99
C GLY A 530 -2.60 13.81 39.27
N TRP A 531 -2.62 13.82 37.93
CA TRP A 531 -3.85 13.98 37.14
C TRP A 531 -4.65 12.70 36.89
N ARG A 532 -4.10 11.50 37.17
CA ARG A 532 -4.82 10.22 36.99
C ARG A 532 -5.59 9.71 38.22
N ARG A 533 -5.74 10.52 39.28
CA ARG A 533 -6.59 10.16 40.43
C ARG A 533 -7.56 11.26 40.78
N ARG A 534 -8.52 11.55 39.89
CA ARG A 534 -9.74 12.23 40.33
C ARG A 534 -10.98 12.05 39.46
N GLU A 535 -11.20 10.89 38.83
CA GLU A 535 -12.56 10.53 38.39
C GLU A 535 -12.88 9.05 38.66
N ALA A 536 -13.47 8.81 39.83
CA ALA A 536 -14.38 7.69 40.05
C ALA A 536 -15.20 7.99 41.32
N ASN A 537 -16.40 8.54 41.17
CA ASN A 537 -17.53 8.18 42.04
C ASN A 537 -18.89 8.50 41.40
N PRO A 538 -19.45 7.62 40.55
CA PRO A 538 -20.86 7.71 40.16
C PRO A 538 -21.68 6.95 41.21
N ASN A 539 -21.95 7.56 42.36
CA ASN A 539 -22.98 7.09 43.27
C ASN A 539 -23.39 8.19 44.24
N ARG A 540 -24.43 8.95 43.88
CA ARG A 540 -25.44 9.47 44.81
C ARG A 540 -26.59 10.15 44.06
N PHE A 541 -27.72 9.45 44.02
CA PHE A 541 -29.05 10.01 43.79
C PHE A 541 -29.31 11.23 44.70
N PRO A 542 -29.99 12.29 44.23
CA PRO A 542 -30.75 13.16 45.10
C PRO A 542 -32.19 12.65 45.21
N ARG A 543 -32.59 12.35 46.44
CA ARG A 543 -34.00 12.29 46.86
C ARG A 543 -34.62 13.68 46.68
N SER A 544 -35.83 13.72 46.15
CA SER A 544 -36.74 14.86 46.23
C SER A 544 -37.12 15.16 47.68
N PRO A 545 -37.24 16.44 48.09
CA PRO A 545 -38.02 16.81 49.26
C PRO A 545 -39.46 17.18 48.84
N GLU A 546 -40.44 16.51 49.47
CA GLU A 546 -41.79 17.04 49.63
C GLU A 546 -41.75 18.28 50.54
N ALA A 547 -42.56 19.29 50.17
CA ALA A 547 -43.53 20.00 51.04
C ALA A 547 -43.66 21.50 50.64
N GLN A 548 -44.65 21.81 49.80
CA GLN A 548 -45.88 22.53 50.20
C GLN A 548 -46.86 22.58 49.02
#